data_AF-A0A2A5BSJ0-F1
#
_entry.id   AF-A0A2A5BSJ0-F1
#
_cell.length_a   1.000
_cell.length_b   1.000
_cell.length_c   1.000
_cell.angle_alpha   90.00
_cell.angle_beta   90.00
_cell.angle_gamma   90.00
#
_symmetry.space_group_name_H-M   'P 1'
#
loop_
_entity.id
_entity.type
_entity.pdbx_description
1 polymer ?
#
loop_
_entity_poly.entity_id
_entity_poly.type
_entity_poly.pdbx_seq_one_letter_code
_entity_poly.pdbx_strand_id
1 'polypeptide(L)'
;DNAAFFSANSVQKPKFFGNNEEAKAKELNSRLSTQLPYMFIINRLAHYLKVLQRENIGTWKDRVELQKELNQWVSGYVADQENPSSEVRGRRPLRSALVTVEDVDGQPGIYRVGLQVKPHFKYMGADFELSLVGKLEKS
;
A
#
# COMPACT_ATOMS: atom_id res chain seq x y z
N ASP A 1 -9.30 30.96 15.23
CA ASP A 1 -10.29 30.04 14.62
C ASP A 1 -9.68 29.04 13.65
N ASN A 2 -8.65 28.28 14.07
CA ASN A 2 -8.05 27.22 13.25
C ASN A 2 -8.02 25.91 14.03
N ALA A 3 -8.27 24.79 13.34
CA ALA A 3 -8.16 23.43 13.87
C ALA A 3 -7.36 22.56 12.89
N ALA A 4 -6.72 21.50 13.40
CA ALA A 4 -5.91 20.59 12.60
C ALA A 4 -6.07 19.13 13.05
N PHE A 5 -6.00 18.21 12.09
CA PHE A 5 -5.97 16.77 12.35
C PHE A 5 -4.57 16.24 12.08
N PHE A 6 -3.85 15.90 13.16
CA PHE A 6 -2.48 15.37 13.08
C PHE A 6 -2.43 13.92 12.60
N SER A 7 -3.46 13.12 12.93
CA SER A 7 -3.57 11.73 12.51
C SER A 7 -5.02 11.32 12.33
N ALA A 8 -5.23 10.18 11.67
CA ALA A 8 -6.54 9.59 11.42
C ALA A 8 -6.45 8.06 11.58
N ASN A 9 -6.26 7.61 12.81
CA ASN A 9 -6.26 6.19 13.15
C ASN A 9 -7.70 5.68 13.28
N SER A 10 -7.92 4.42 12.93
CA SER A 10 -9.18 3.73 13.20
C SER A 10 -9.23 3.29 14.67
N VAL A 11 -10.37 2.74 15.09
CA VAL A 11 -10.56 2.14 16.42
C VAL A 11 -9.83 0.81 16.59
N GLN A 12 -9.26 0.24 15.52
CA GLN A 12 -8.58 -1.05 15.56
C GLN A 12 -7.24 -0.93 16.30
N LYS A 13 -7.06 -1.74 17.34
CA LYS A 13 -5.79 -1.85 18.05
C LYS A 13 -4.76 -2.63 17.21
N PRO A 14 -3.54 -2.10 16.98
CA PRO A 14 -2.47 -2.85 16.33
C PRO A 14 -2.11 -4.11 17.11
N LYS A 15 -1.90 -5.21 16.40
CA LYS A 15 -1.53 -6.50 17.00
C LYS A 15 -0.02 -6.60 17.17
N PHE A 16 0.41 -7.17 18.29
CA PHE A 16 1.80 -7.54 18.54
C PHE A 16 2.03 -8.98 18.10
N PHE A 17 3.14 -9.22 17.38
CA PHE A 17 3.46 -10.55 16.82
C PHE A 17 4.76 -11.15 17.40
N GLY A 18 5.51 -10.42 18.24
CA GLY A 18 6.82 -10.83 18.74
C GLY A 18 7.97 -9.93 18.29
N ASN A 19 9.20 -10.26 18.69
CA ASN A 19 10.39 -9.43 18.48
C ASN A 19 11.33 -9.92 17.36
N ASN A 20 11.02 -11.04 16.71
CA ASN A 20 11.79 -11.50 15.55
C ASN A 20 11.49 -10.64 14.30
N GLU A 21 12.33 -10.74 13.28
CA GLU A 21 12.25 -9.88 12.09
C GLU A 21 10.92 -10.04 11.34
N GLU A 22 10.44 -11.29 11.19
CA GLU A 22 9.16 -11.60 10.55
C GLU A 22 7.97 -11.00 11.32
N ALA A 23 7.99 -11.08 12.65
CA ALA A 23 6.96 -10.51 13.51
C ALA A 23 6.92 -8.99 13.40
N LYS A 24 8.08 -8.32 13.32
CA LYS A 24 8.16 -6.87 13.10
C LYS A 24 7.57 -6.46 11.74
N ALA A 25 7.82 -7.26 10.69
CA ALA A 25 7.21 -7.02 9.38
C ALA A 25 5.67 -7.20 9.41
N LYS A 26 5.17 -8.23 10.10
CA LYS A 26 3.73 -8.45 10.32
C LYS A 26 3.10 -7.32 11.13
N GLU A 27 3.80 -6.82 12.14
CA GLU A 27 3.35 -5.69 12.93
C GLU A 27 3.27 -4.40 12.10
N LEU A 28 4.27 -4.13 11.25
CA LEU A 28 4.24 -3.00 10.33
C LEU A 28 3.02 -3.07 9.40
N ASN A 29 2.77 -4.22 8.78
CA ASN A 29 1.60 -4.43 7.93
C ASN A 29 0.28 -4.24 8.69
N SER A 30 0.20 -4.78 9.91
CA SER A 30 -0.97 -4.60 10.78
C SER A 30 -1.17 -3.14 11.19
N ARG A 31 -0.10 -2.38 11.43
CA ARG A 31 -0.21 -0.94 11.74
C ARG A 31 -0.71 -0.14 10.55
N LEU A 32 -0.32 -0.49 9.33
CA LEU A 32 -0.83 0.20 8.14
C LEU A 32 -2.35 0.02 7.99
N SER A 33 -2.89 -1.17 8.29
CA SER A 33 -4.33 -1.41 8.22
C SER A 33 -5.13 -0.66 9.28
N THR A 34 -4.52 -0.25 10.40
CA THR A 34 -5.22 0.54 11.42
C THR A 34 -5.31 2.02 11.08
N GLN A 35 -4.64 2.50 10.02
CA GLN A 35 -4.64 3.92 9.65
C GLN A 35 -5.60 4.18 8.49
N LEU A 36 -6.59 5.04 8.71
CA LEU A 36 -7.63 5.34 7.72
C LEU A 36 -7.10 5.88 6.39
N PRO A 37 -6.05 6.74 6.34
CA PRO A 37 -5.52 7.23 5.06
C PRO A 37 -5.06 6.11 4.13
N TYR A 38 -4.47 5.03 4.65
CA TYR A 38 -4.06 3.89 3.84
C TYR A 38 -5.25 2.99 3.49
N MET A 39 -6.18 2.80 4.42
CA MET A 39 -7.41 2.04 4.16
C MET A 39 -8.26 2.67 3.05
N PHE A 40 -8.36 4.00 2.97
CA PHE A 40 -9.11 4.66 1.90
C PHE A 40 -8.52 4.43 0.51
N ILE A 41 -7.20 4.28 0.39
CA ILE A 41 -6.55 3.89 -0.88
C ILE A 41 -7.04 2.50 -1.29
N ILE A 42 -7.02 1.53 -0.37
CA ILE A 42 -7.47 0.16 -0.64
C ILE A 42 -8.95 0.12 -1.00
N ASN A 43 -9.80 0.87 -0.30
CA ASN A 43 -11.24 0.92 -0.58
C ASN A 43 -11.52 1.42 -2.00
N ARG A 44 -10.80 2.46 -2.47
CA ARG A 44 -10.95 2.95 -3.85
C ARG A 44 -10.49 1.92 -4.87
N LEU A 45 -9.37 1.23 -4.63
CA LEU A 45 -8.90 0.16 -5.51
C LEU A 45 -9.92 -0.99 -5.57
N ALA A 46 -10.50 -1.39 -4.44
CA ALA A 46 -11.53 -2.41 -4.38
C ALA A 46 -12.79 -2.02 -5.17
N HIS A 47 -13.25 -0.76 -5.05
CA HIS A 47 -14.38 -0.27 -5.84
C HIS A 47 -14.10 -0.32 -7.35
N TYR A 48 -12.92 0.14 -7.79
CA TYR A 48 -12.55 0.09 -9.20
C TYR A 48 -12.43 -1.33 -9.72
N LEU A 49 -11.76 -2.22 -8.98
CA LEU A 49 -11.63 -3.62 -9.36
C LEU A 49 -12.99 -4.29 -9.49
N LYS A 50 -13.92 -4.01 -8.56
CA LYS A 50 -15.28 -4.57 -8.64
C LYS A 50 -16.00 -4.15 -9.92
N VAL A 51 -15.88 -2.89 -10.32
CA VAL A 51 -16.50 -2.38 -11.55
C VAL A 51 -15.80 -2.95 -12.79
N LEU A 52 -14.48 -2.87 -12.87
CA LEU A 52 -13.71 -3.38 -14.01
C LEU A 52 -13.95 -4.87 -14.27
N GLN A 53 -13.93 -5.68 -13.21
CA GLN A 53 -14.15 -7.12 -13.34
C GLN A 53 -15.58 -7.45 -13.75
N ARG A 54 -16.56 -6.67 -13.30
CA ARG A 54 -17.96 -6.85 -13.71
C ARG A 54 -18.14 -6.66 -15.21
N GLU A 55 -17.49 -5.65 -15.79
CA GLU A 55 -17.58 -5.38 -17.24
C GLU A 55 -16.82 -6.42 -18.08
N ASN A 56 -15.88 -7.17 -17.47
CA ASN A 56 -15.16 -8.27 -18.13
C ASN A 56 -15.94 -9.60 -18.12
N ILE A 57 -17.06 -9.71 -17.41
CA ILE A 57 -17.84 -10.96 -17.36
C ILE A 57 -18.38 -11.30 -18.76
N GLY A 58 -18.11 -12.53 -19.22
CA GLY A 58 -18.53 -13.00 -20.54
C GLY A 58 -17.57 -12.65 -21.68
N THR A 59 -16.45 -11.99 -21.40
CA THR A 59 -15.38 -11.78 -22.37
C THR A 59 -14.51 -13.03 -22.51
N TRP A 60 -13.83 -13.16 -23.66
CA TRP A 60 -12.95 -14.29 -23.98
C TRP A 60 -11.54 -14.08 -23.40
N LYS A 61 -11.43 -13.81 -22.10
CA LYS A 61 -10.15 -13.54 -21.42
C LYS A 61 -9.62 -14.78 -20.73
N ASP A 62 -8.35 -15.06 -20.96
CA ASP A 62 -7.63 -16.05 -20.19
C ASP A 62 -7.00 -15.44 -18.91
N ARG A 63 -6.48 -16.31 -18.05
CA ARG A 63 -5.81 -15.92 -16.79
C ARG A 63 -4.67 -14.93 -17.00
N VAL A 64 -3.87 -15.13 -18.06
CA VAL A 64 -2.63 -14.37 -18.32
C VAL A 64 -2.98 -12.98 -18.83
N GLU A 65 -3.95 -12.89 -19.73
CA GLU A 65 -4.50 -11.64 -20.24
C GLU A 65 -5.12 -10.83 -19.11
N LEU A 66 -5.95 -11.46 -18.26
CA LEU A 66 -6.55 -10.80 -17.12
C LEU A 66 -5.49 -10.23 -16.16
N GLN A 67 -4.45 -11.01 -15.85
CA GLN A 67 -3.35 -10.56 -15.01
C GLN A 67 -2.61 -9.38 -15.65
N LYS A 68 -2.33 -9.44 -16.95
CA LYS A 68 -1.62 -8.38 -17.68
C LYS A 68 -2.42 -7.08 -17.66
N GLU A 69 -3.71 -7.12 -17.99
CA GLU A 69 -4.57 -5.95 -18.00
C GLU A 69 -4.67 -5.29 -16.62
N LEU A 70 -4.85 -6.09 -15.56
CA LEU A 70 -4.97 -5.56 -14.20
C LEU A 70 -3.66 -4.93 -13.72
N ASN A 71 -2.51 -5.54 -14.06
CA ASN A 71 -1.21 -4.95 -13.76
C ASN A 71 -0.98 -3.65 -14.55
N GLN A 72 -1.40 -3.59 -15.82
CA GLN A 72 -1.33 -2.37 -16.62
C GLN A 72 -2.24 -1.28 -16.03
N TRP A 73 -3.46 -1.62 -15.63
CA TRP A 73 -4.39 -0.68 -15.00
C TRP A 73 -3.84 -0.13 -13.68
N VAL A 74 -3.37 -0.99 -12.77
CA VAL A 74 -2.89 -0.54 -11.45
C VAL A 74 -1.61 0.30 -11.56
N SER A 75 -0.79 0.08 -12.60
CA SER A 75 0.43 0.85 -12.86
C SER A 75 0.17 2.37 -13.02
N GLY A 76 -1.03 2.76 -13.47
CA GLY A 76 -1.44 4.15 -13.56
C GLY A 76 -1.46 4.89 -12.21
N TYR A 77 -1.55 4.15 -11.10
CA TYR A 77 -1.55 4.67 -9.74
C TYR A 77 -0.20 4.53 -9.03
N VAL A 78 0.83 4.02 -9.74
CA VAL A 78 2.17 3.78 -9.20
C VAL A 78 3.13 4.92 -9.58
N ALA A 79 3.85 5.42 -8.59
CA ALA A 79 4.97 6.34 -8.75
C ALA A 79 6.24 5.74 -8.13
N ASP A 80 7.03 5.05 -8.95
CA ASP A 80 8.27 4.38 -8.54
C ASP A 80 9.51 5.28 -8.59
N GLN A 81 9.31 6.60 -8.66
CA GLN A 81 10.41 7.54 -8.55
C GLN A 81 10.89 7.59 -7.09
N GLU A 82 12.19 7.86 -6.89
CA GLU A 82 12.75 7.96 -5.54
C GLU A 82 12.16 9.15 -4.76
N ASN A 83 11.98 10.28 -5.44
CA ASN A 83 11.41 11.49 -4.86
C ASN A 83 10.35 12.16 -5.76
N PRO A 84 9.18 11.55 -5.93
CA PRO A 84 8.08 12.17 -6.67
C PRO A 84 7.59 13.40 -5.91
N SER A 85 7.20 14.43 -6.66
CA SER A 85 6.60 15.65 -6.08
C SER A 85 5.35 15.33 -5.27
N SER A 86 4.99 16.20 -4.32
CA SER A 86 3.79 15.99 -3.49
C SER A 86 2.51 15.89 -4.33
N GLU A 87 2.44 16.58 -5.47
CA GLU A 87 1.32 16.47 -6.42
C GLU A 87 1.27 15.07 -7.06
N VAL A 88 2.42 14.55 -7.50
CA VAL A 88 2.51 13.20 -8.07
C VAL A 88 2.13 12.14 -7.04
N ARG A 89 2.62 12.25 -5.79
CA ARG A 89 2.24 11.34 -4.69
C ARG A 89 0.75 11.40 -4.37
N GLY A 90 0.12 12.57 -4.51
CA GLY A 90 -1.32 12.74 -4.33
C GLY A 90 -2.15 12.03 -5.41
N ARG A 91 -1.71 12.10 -6.68
CA ARG A 91 -2.40 11.45 -7.82
C ARG A 91 -2.07 9.96 -7.93
N ARG A 92 -0.85 9.56 -7.56
CA ARG A 92 -0.33 8.19 -7.62
C ARG A 92 0.10 7.75 -6.22
N PRO A 93 -0.84 7.23 -5.41
CA PRO A 93 -0.60 6.99 -3.99
C PRO A 93 0.26 5.74 -3.72
N LEU A 94 0.54 4.92 -4.74
CA LEU A 94 1.26 3.66 -4.60
C LEU A 94 2.72 3.81 -5.03
N ARG A 95 3.63 3.23 -4.25
CA ARG A 95 5.04 3.05 -4.63
C ARG A 95 5.22 1.79 -5.47
N SER A 96 4.51 0.72 -5.15
CA SER A 96 4.47 -0.49 -5.95
C SER A 96 3.12 -1.20 -5.82
N ALA A 97 2.77 -1.98 -6.83
CA ALA A 97 1.58 -2.81 -6.86
C ALA A 97 1.85 -4.07 -7.69
N LEU A 98 1.23 -5.18 -7.29
CA LEU A 98 1.28 -6.45 -7.99
C LEU A 98 -0.11 -7.08 -7.95
N VAL A 99 -0.61 -7.47 -9.11
CA VAL A 99 -1.81 -8.30 -9.24
C VAL A 99 -1.42 -9.70 -9.69
N THR A 100 -1.85 -10.71 -8.95
CA THR A 100 -1.74 -12.13 -9.31
C THR A 100 -3.11 -12.69 -9.65
N VAL A 101 -3.17 -13.56 -10.66
CA VAL A 101 -4.39 -14.25 -11.06
C VAL A 101 -4.10 -15.74 -11.14
N GLU A 102 -4.88 -16.52 -10.39
CA GLU A 102 -4.77 -17.97 -10.27
C GLU A 102 -6.08 -18.63 -10.73
N ASP A 103 -5.98 -19.81 -11.32
CA ASP A 103 -7.15 -20.65 -11.61
C ASP A 103 -7.74 -21.18 -10.30
N VAL A 104 -9.07 -21.37 -10.27
CA VAL A 104 -9.75 -22.05 -9.16
C VAL A 104 -9.99 -23.50 -9.56
N ASP A 105 -9.36 -24.42 -8.83
CA ASP A 105 -9.49 -25.86 -9.06
C ASP A 105 -10.96 -26.30 -9.11
N GLY A 106 -11.31 -27.03 -10.16
CA GLY A 106 -12.66 -27.54 -10.39
C GLY A 106 -13.68 -26.52 -10.89
N GLN A 107 -13.27 -25.26 -11.14
CA GLN A 107 -14.17 -24.20 -11.63
C GLN A 107 -13.58 -23.46 -12.84
N PRO A 108 -13.71 -24.03 -14.05
CA PRO A 108 -13.23 -23.38 -15.28
C PRO A 108 -13.85 -21.99 -15.48
N GLY A 109 -13.02 -21.00 -15.79
CA GLY A 109 -13.45 -19.61 -15.99
C GLY A 109 -13.63 -18.80 -14.71
N ILE A 110 -13.37 -19.40 -13.53
CA ILE A 110 -13.34 -18.68 -12.25
C ILE A 110 -11.87 -18.52 -11.84
N TYR A 111 -11.50 -17.26 -11.58
CA TYR A 111 -10.14 -16.89 -11.21
C TYR A 111 -10.09 -16.28 -9.81
N ARG A 112 -9.04 -16.60 -9.06
CA ARG A 112 -8.69 -15.92 -7.81
C ARG A 112 -7.70 -14.79 -8.13
N VAL A 113 -8.10 -13.57 -7.79
CA VAL A 113 -7.27 -12.37 -7.98
C VAL A 113 -6.70 -11.92 -6.64
N GLY A 114 -5.38 -11.87 -6.54
CA GLY A 114 -4.65 -11.28 -5.41
C GLY A 114 -4.13 -9.89 -5.77
N LEU A 115 -4.38 -8.89 -4.92
CA LEU A 115 -3.81 -7.56 -5.07
C LEU A 115 -2.88 -7.28 -3.89
N GLN A 116 -1.61 -7.01 -4.18
CA GLN A 116 -0.61 -6.56 -3.21
C GLN A 116 -0.22 -5.13 -3.57
N VAL A 117 -0.24 -4.21 -2.60
CA VAL A 117 0.13 -2.81 -2.83
C VAL A 117 0.99 -2.28 -1.70
N LYS A 118 1.88 -1.34 -2.05
CA LYS A 118 2.73 -0.62 -1.11
C LYS A 118 2.47 0.88 -1.29
N PRO A 119 1.83 1.57 -0.33
CA PRO A 119 1.63 3.01 -0.42
C PRO A 119 2.92 3.80 -0.15
N HIS A 120 2.93 5.07 -0.50
CA HIS A 120 3.95 5.99 0.02
C HIS A 120 3.71 6.25 1.51
N PHE A 121 4.77 6.16 2.33
CA PHE A 121 4.66 6.48 3.74
C PHE A 121 4.55 7.98 3.97
N LYS A 122 3.60 8.36 4.84
CA LYS A 122 3.55 9.69 5.43
C LYS A 122 4.59 9.81 6.55
N TYR A 123 5.17 10.99 6.67
CA TYR A 123 5.96 11.34 7.85
C TYR A 123 5.02 11.46 9.06
N MET A 124 5.24 10.65 10.10
CA MET A 124 4.38 10.62 11.30
C MET A 124 5.15 10.86 12.61
N GLY A 125 6.47 11.11 12.53
CA GLY A 125 7.31 11.39 13.68
C GLY A 125 8.79 11.09 13.38
N ALA A 126 9.66 11.67 14.20
CA ALA A 126 11.08 11.35 14.26
C ALA A 126 11.57 11.57 15.69
N ASP A 127 12.48 10.71 16.14
CA ASP A 127 13.21 10.90 17.39
C ASP A 127 14.48 11.70 17.09
N PHE A 128 14.73 12.75 17.89
CA PHE A 128 15.91 13.61 17.73
C PHE A 128 16.81 13.42 18.96
N GLU A 129 18.04 12.96 18.73
CA GLU A 129 19.09 12.89 19.75
C GLU A 129 20.07 14.04 19.55
N LEU A 130 20.26 14.86 20.58
CA LEU A 130 21.17 16.01 20.56
C LEU A 130 22.34 15.72 21.50
N SER A 131 23.56 15.72 20.98
CA SER A 131 24.78 15.58 21.77
C SER A 131 25.75 16.73 21.50
N LEU A 132 26.35 17.26 22.57
CA LEU A 132 27.39 18.27 22.50
C LEU A 132 28.75 17.55 22.47
N VAL A 133 29.48 17.65 21.36
CA VAL A 133 30.83 17.06 21.23
C VAL A 133 31.87 18.17 21.30
N GLY A 134 32.67 18.19 22.38
CA GLY A 134 33.86 19.04 22.48
C GLY A 134 35.06 18.36 21.83
N LYS A 135 35.70 19.03 20.87
CA LYS A 135 37.02 18.62 20.35
C LYS A 135 38.10 19.15 21.30
N LEU A 136 38.89 18.27 21.88
CA LEU A 136 40.23 18.64 22.37
C LEU A 136 41.18 18.48 21.18
N GLU A 137 41.80 19.56 20.70
CA GLU A 137 42.92 19.42 19.78
C GLU A 137 44.06 18.70 20.52
N LYS A 138 44.49 17.55 20.00
CA LYS A 138 45.69 16.88 20.50
C LYS A 138 46.88 17.76 20.13
N SER A 139 47.54 18.34 21.12
CA SER A 139 48.92 18.84 20.99
C SER A 139 49.88 17.72 20.59
#